data_AF-A0A3D2VV53-F1
#
_entry.id   AF-A0A3D2VV53-F1
#
_cell.length_a   1.000
_cell.length_b   1.000
_cell.length_c   1.000
_cell.angle_alpha   90.00
_cell.angle_beta   90.00
_cell.angle_gamma   90.00
#
_symmetry.space_group_name_H-M   'P 1'
#
loop_
_entity.id
_entity.type
_entity.pdbx_description
1 polymer ?
#
loop_
_entity_poly.entity_id
_entity_poly.type
_entity_poly.pdbx_seq_one_letter_code
_entity_poly.pdbx_strand_id
1 'polypeptide(L)'
;IGDSAKKIARMTLQMYDGVNSQPSAKLLRDVRPIAELASGMLRDCLDALARLDVEKALSIIHNDDELDQEFQAALRRLITYMMEDPRTIGHAINVVFIIKALERIGDHCTNVAEHIVYLVEGKNIQQRRNIDMSTILTLAQDSEEAEE
;
A
#
# COMPACT_ATOMS: atom_id res chain seq x y z
N ILE A 1 -9.29 1.74 4.89
CA ILE A 1 -9.03 2.72 3.78
C ILE A 1 -9.51 4.13 4.12
N GLY A 2 -10.80 4.37 4.37
CA GLY A 2 -11.32 5.73 4.65
C GLY A 2 -10.63 6.44 5.83
N ASP A 3 -10.33 5.72 6.91
CA ASP A 3 -9.58 6.27 8.03
C ASP A 3 -8.15 6.67 7.68
N SER A 4 -7.48 5.92 6.79
CA SER A 4 -6.15 6.28 6.27
C SER A 4 -6.23 7.58 5.47
N ALA A 5 -7.22 7.72 4.58
CA ALA A 5 -7.44 8.96 3.83
C ALA A 5 -7.70 10.16 4.76
N LYS A 6 -8.53 9.97 5.81
CA LYS A 6 -8.76 10.97 6.85
C LYS A 6 -7.49 11.32 7.62
N LYS A 7 -6.63 10.35 7.90
CA LYS A 7 -5.33 10.58 8.56
C LYS A 7 -4.43 11.43 7.67
N ILE A 8 -4.32 11.13 6.37
CA ILE A 8 -3.56 11.94 5.40
C ILE A 8 -4.04 13.38 5.44
N ALA A 9 -5.34 13.62 5.27
CA ALA A 9 -5.91 14.98 5.29
C ALA A 9 -5.60 15.74 6.59
N ARG A 10 -5.73 15.08 7.75
CA ARG A 10 -5.39 15.68 9.05
C ARG A 10 -3.93 16.05 9.17
N MET A 11 -3.01 15.15 8.76
CA MET A 11 -1.58 15.43 8.83
C MET A 11 -1.20 16.57 7.88
N THR A 12 -1.78 16.61 6.68
CA THR A 12 -1.60 17.72 5.75
C THR A 12 -2.04 19.04 6.37
N LEU A 13 -3.24 19.11 6.97
CA LEU A 13 -3.70 20.35 7.63
C LEU A 13 -2.78 20.78 8.77
N GLN A 14 -2.32 19.85 9.61
CA GLN A 14 -1.38 20.14 10.69
C GLN A 14 -0.02 20.66 10.20
N MET A 15 0.42 20.25 9.01
CA MET A 15 1.66 20.74 8.39
C MET A 15 1.53 22.17 7.86
N TYR A 16 0.31 22.65 7.59
CA TYR A 16 0.03 23.96 6.97
C TYR A 16 -0.84 24.89 7.83
N ASP A 17 -1.04 24.60 9.12
CA ASP A 17 -1.97 25.35 10.00
C ASP A 17 -1.54 26.80 10.31
N GLY A 18 -0.36 27.21 9.84
CA GLY A 18 0.18 28.57 9.94
C GLY A 18 1.06 28.82 11.18
N VAL A 19 1.03 27.93 12.18
CA VAL A 19 1.93 28.02 13.35
C VAL A 19 3.32 27.44 13.05
N ASN A 20 3.41 26.48 12.13
CA ASN A 20 4.67 25.86 11.72
C ASN A 20 5.15 26.40 10.37
N SER A 21 6.48 26.46 10.19
CA SER A 21 7.11 26.67 8.89
C SER A 21 6.60 25.63 7.88
N GLN A 22 6.50 25.97 6.59
CA GLN A 22 6.06 24.96 5.61
C GLN A 22 7.10 23.82 5.48
N PRO A 23 6.65 22.57 5.24
CA PRO A 23 7.56 21.46 5.00
C PRO A 23 8.42 21.72 3.76
N SER A 24 9.70 21.35 3.81
CA SER A 24 10.56 21.45 2.64
C SER A 24 10.14 20.45 1.55
N ALA A 25 10.38 20.80 0.29
CA ALA A 25 10.12 19.90 -0.85
C ALA A 25 10.87 18.56 -0.72
N LYS A 26 12.03 18.55 -0.04
CA LYS A 26 12.80 17.31 0.24
C LYS A 26 12.01 16.33 1.10
N LEU A 27 11.31 16.82 2.13
CA LEU A 27 10.49 15.97 3.01
C LEU A 27 9.29 15.38 2.28
N LEU A 28 8.75 16.08 1.28
CA LEU A 28 7.57 15.64 0.53
C LEU A 28 7.91 14.75 -0.68
N ARG A 29 9.20 14.57 -0.99
CA ARG A 29 9.69 13.89 -2.21
C ARG A 29 8.98 12.56 -2.48
N ASP A 30 8.85 11.74 -1.44
CA ASP A 30 8.39 10.35 -1.58
C ASP A 30 6.88 10.19 -1.45
N VAL A 31 6.16 11.24 -1.05
CA VAL A 31 4.71 11.17 -0.82
C VAL A 31 3.96 10.86 -2.12
N ARG A 32 4.34 11.52 -3.23
CA ARG A 32 3.65 11.35 -4.51
C ARG A 32 3.84 9.95 -5.11
N PRO A 33 5.07 9.42 -5.26
CA PRO A 33 5.26 8.06 -5.76
C PRO A 33 4.50 7.00 -4.95
N ILE A 34 4.59 7.06 -3.61
CA ILE A 34 3.87 6.11 -2.73
C ILE A 34 2.35 6.27 -2.89
N ALA A 35 1.85 7.50 -3.05
CA ALA A 35 0.43 7.74 -3.25
C ALA A 35 -0.07 7.18 -4.59
N GLU A 36 0.75 7.25 -5.64
CA GLU A 36 0.45 6.66 -6.95
C GLU A 36 0.37 5.13 -6.87
N LEU A 37 1.33 4.48 -6.22
CA LEU A 37 1.31 3.03 -5.97
C LEU A 37 0.07 2.60 -5.18
N ALA A 38 -0.18 3.21 -4.02
CA ALA A 38 -1.33 2.86 -3.19
C ALA A 38 -2.67 3.12 -3.89
N SER A 39 -2.77 4.18 -4.71
CA SER A 39 -3.98 4.48 -5.49
C SER A 39 -4.17 3.51 -6.66
N GLY A 40 -3.07 3.05 -7.26
CA GLY A 40 -3.07 1.98 -8.28
C GLY A 40 -3.60 0.68 -7.69
N MET A 41 -3.00 0.21 -6.59
CA MET A 41 -3.46 -0.98 -5.88
C MET A 41 -4.94 -0.90 -5.49
N LEU A 42 -5.41 0.26 -5.01
CA LEU A 42 -6.83 0.46 -4.68
C LEU A 42 -7.73 0.34 -5.91
N ARG A 43 -7.33 0.93 -7.04
CA ARG A 43 -8.10 0.81 -8.29
C ARG A 43 -8.17 -0.63 -8.75
N ASP A 44 -7.05 -1.33 -8.74
CA ASP A 44 -6.99 -2.72 -9.17
C ASP A 44 -7.79 -3.63 -8.26
N CYS A 45 -7.74 -3.39 -6.95
CA CYS A 45 -8.53 -4.10 -5.96
C CYS A 45 -10.03 -3.91 -6.16
N LEU A 46 -10.48 -2.69 -6.44
CA LEU A 46 -11.88 -2.41 -6.73
C LEU A 46 -12.35 -3.05 -8.05
N ASP A 47 -11.50 -3.04 -9.08
CA ASP A 47 -11.80 -3.71 -10.34
C ASP A 47 -11.91 -5.23 -10.15
N ALA A 48 -10.95 -5.82 -9.42
CA ALA A 48 -10.95 -7.26 -9.12
C ALA A 48 -12.20 -7.65 -8.33
N LEU A 49 -12.57 -6.85 -7.32
CA LEU A 49 -13.76 -7.09 -6.52
C LEU A 49 -15.05 -6.99 -7.35
N ALA A 50 -15.15 -6.00 -8.23
CA ALA A 50 -16.34 -5.79 -9.05
C ALA A 50 -16.59 -6.93 -10.04
N ARG A 51 -15.53 -7.63 -10.47
CA ARG A 51 -15.59 -8.71 -11.45
C ARG A 51 -15.37 -10.10 -10.85
N LEU A 52 -15.06 -10.18 -9.56
CA LEU A 52 -14.57 -11.40 -8.90
C LEU A 52 -13.38 -12.02 -9.65
N ASP A 53 -12.48 -11.16 -10.13
CA ASP A 53 -11.34 -11.54 -10.97
C ASP A 53 -10.19 -12.06 -10.10
N VAL A 54 -10.01 -13.37 -10.09
CA VAL A 54 -9.01 -14.09 -9.28
C VAL A 54 -7.59 -13.79 -9.75
N GLU A 55 -7.35 -13.73 -11.06
CA GLU A 55 -6.03 -13.43 -11.61
C GLU A 55 -5.57 -12.04 -11.19
N LYS A 56 -6.47 -11.05 -11.30
CA LYS A 56 -6.18 -9.68 -10.87
C LYS A 56 -5.96 -9.63 -9.35
N ALA A 57 -6.74 -10.37 -8.56
CA ALA A 57 -6.52 -10.47 -7.12
C ALA A 57 -5.13 -11.05 -6.76
N LEU A 58 -4.71 -12.13 -7.43
CA LEU A 58 -3.37 -12.71 -7.24
C LEU A 58 -2.26 -11.73 -7.62
N SER A 59 -2.44 -10.94 -8.68
CA SER A 59 -1.48 -9.92 -9.08
C SER A 59 -1.30 -8.83 -8.01
N ILE A 60 -2.38 -8.42 -7.33
CA ILE A 60 -2.34 -7.43 -6.25
C ILE A 60 -1.55 -7.97 -5.06
N ILE A 61 -1.79 -9.23 -4.70
CA ILE A 61 -1.08 -9.89 -3.60
C ILE A 61 0.41 -10.02 -3.91
N HIS A 62 0.77 -10.30 -5.17
CA HIS A 62 2.16 -10.41 -5.58
C HIS A 62 2.91 -9.06 -5.58
N ASN A 63 2.23 -7.98 -5.95
CA ASN A 63 2.82 -6.66 -6.10
C ASN A 63 2.81 -5.81 -4.81
N ASP A 64 2.26 -6.35 -3.71
CA ASP A 64 2.27 -5.77 -2.35
C ASP A 64 3.67 -5.28 -1.94
N ASP A 65 4.69 -6.13 -2.13
CA ASP A 65 6.06 -5.88 -1.69
C ASP A 65 6.66 -4.57 -2.23
N GLU A 66 6.20 -4.08 -3.38
CA GLU A 66 6.69 -2.82 -3.96
C GLU A 66 6.35 -1.61 -3.08
N LEU A 67 5.11 -1.54 -2.59
CA LEU A 67 4.68 -0.43 -1.73
C LEU A 67 5.43 -0.43 -0.40
N ASP A 68 5.64 -1.63 0.16
CA ASP A 68 6.39 -1.84 1.39
C ASP A 68 7.86 -1.42 1.23
N GLN A 69 8.50 -1.78 0.11
CA GLN A 69 9.86 -1.38 -0.20
C GLN A 69 10.00 0.14 -0.32
N GLU A 70 9.08 0.80 -1.03
CA GLU A 70 9.09 2.26 -1.18
C GLU A 70 8.83 2.97 0.15
N PHE A 71 7.93 2.45 0.99
CA PHE A 71 7.74 2.95 2.35
C PHE A 71 9.03 2.87 3.18
N GLN A 72 9.72 1.73 3.18
CA GLN A 72 10.99 1.58 3.91
C GLN A 72 12.09 2.49 3.36
N ALA A 73 12.14 2.66 2.04
CA ALA A 73 13.11 3.55 1.39
C ALA A 73 12.85 5.02 1.75
N ALA A 74 11.59 5.46 1.74
CA ALA A 74 11.18 6.79 2.17
C ALA A 74 11.48 7.03 3.66
N LEU A 75 11.22 6.04 4.52
CA LEU A 75 11.51 6.15 5.94
C LEU A 75 13.00 6.39 6.21
N ARG A 76 13.88 5.65 5.54
CA ARG A 76 15.34 5.87 5.64
C ARG A 76 15.74 7.28 5.20
N ARG A 77 15.18 7.78 4.09
CA ARG A 77 15.45 9.15 3.60
C ARG A 77 14.98 10.21 4.60
N LEU A 78 13.79 10.05 5.17
CA LEU A 78 13.26 10.95 6.19
C LEU A 78 14.14 10.98 7.43
N ILE A 79 14.66 9.83 7.89
CA ILE A 79 15.63 9.77 8.99
C ILE A 79 16.89 10.56 8.64
N THR A 80 17.43 10.43 7.43
CA THR A 80 18.58 11.22 6.99
C THR A 80 18.30 12.73 7.05
N TYR A 81 17.13 13.18 6.59
CA TYR A 81 16.75 14.60 6.69
C TYR A 81 16.60 15.08 8.14
N MET A 82 16.07 14.24 9.04
CA MET A 82 15.99 14.54 10.47
C MET A 82 17.38 14.67 11.11
N MET A 83 18.36 13.88 10.66
CA MET A 83 19.75 13.94 11.14
C MET A 83 20.50 15.16 10.58
N GLU A 84 20.23 15.55 9.33
CA GLU A 84 20.81 16.76 8.71
C GLU A 84 20.33 18.05 9.38
N ASP A 85 19.04 18.14 9.71
CA ASP A 85 18.47 19.29 10.40
C ASP A 85 17.37 18.87 11.41
N PRO A 86 17.69 18.81 12.72
CA PRO A 86 16.74 18.42 13.76
C PRO A 86 15.48 19.30 13.83
N ARG A 87 15.50 20.52 13.30
CA ARG A 87 14.31 21.39 13.23
C ARG A 87 13.23 20.82 12.30
N THR A 88 13.60 19.90 11.41
CA THR A 88 12.69 19.25 10.47
C THR A 88 11.91 18.08 11.07
N ILE A 89 12.27 17.62 12.27
CA ILE A 89 11.70 16.41 12.90
C ILE A 89 10.17 16.47 12.98
N GLY A 90 9.59 17.59 13.39
CA GLY A 90 8.13 17.75 13.48
C GLY A 90 7.43 17.53 12.13
N HIS A 91 7.94 18.14 11.06
CA HIS A 91 7.42 17.96 9.71
C HIS A 91 7.64 16.54 9.20
N ALA A 92 8.82 15.98 9.43
CA ALA A 92 9.18 14.66 8.96
C ALA A 92 8.30 13.59 9.64
N ILE A 93 7.95 13.73 10.92
CA ILE A 93 6.98 12.84 11.61
C ILE A 93 5.61 12.90 10.94
N ASN A 94 5.12 14.09 10.59
CA ASN A 94 3.84 14.21 9.87
C ASN A 94 3.88 13.53 8.50
N VAL A 95 5.00 13.64 7.77
CA VAL A 95 5.20 12.90 6.53
C VAL A 95 5.23 11.38 6.77
N VAL A 96 5.93 10.90 7.81
CA VAL A 96 5.93 9.48 8.19
C VAL A 96 4.50 8.96 8.39
N PHE A 97 3.64 9.73 9.07
CA PHE A 97 2.24 9.36 9.24
C PHE A 97 1.45 9.33 7.92
N ILE A 98 1.77 10.20 6.96
CA ILE A 98 1.15 10.20 5.64
C ILE A 98 1.57 8.94 4.86
N ILE A 99 2.87 8.68 4.73
CA ILE A 99 3.36 7.51 3.97
C ILE A 99 2.92 6.18 4.62
N LYS A 100 2.84 6.12 5.95
CA LYS A 100 2.31 4.93 6.65
C LYS A 100 0.80 4.75 6.43
N ALA A 101 0.05 5.85 6.30
CA ALA A 101 -1.36 5.76 5.95
C ALA A 101 -1.57 5.25 4.52
N LEU A 102 -0.67 5.60 3.59
CA LEU A 102 -0.66 5.08 2.22
C LEU A 102 -0.31 3.60 2.17
N GLU A 103 0.74 3.16 2.88
CA GLU A 103 1.07 1.73 3.01
C GLU A 103 -0.12 0.92 3.55
N ARG A 104 -0.79 1.40 4.59
CA ARG A 104 -2.02 0.77 5.11
C ARG A 104 -3.16 0.69 4.10
N ILE A 105 -3.22 1.60 3.12
CA ILE A 105 -4.21 1.47 2.05
C ILE A 105 -3.86 0.26 1.18
N GLY A 106 -2.59 0.08 0.81
CA GLY A 106 -2.11 -1.10 0.11
C GLY A 106 -2.37 -2.40 0.88
N ASP A 107 -2.01 -2.49 2.16
CA ASP A 107 -2.33 -3.65 3.02
C ASP A 107 -3.81 -4.03 2.95
N HIS A 108 -4.69 -3.02 3.03
CA HIS A 108 -6.13 -3.28 2.93
C HIS A 108 -6.56 -3.79 1.55
N CYS A 109 -5.88 -3.35 0.48
CA CYS A 109 -6.13 -3.86 -0.86
C CYS A 109 -5.71 -5.33 -0.98
N THR A 110 -4.54 -5.69 -0.44
CA THR A 110 -4.07 -7.08 -0.36
C THR A 110 -5.06 -7.96 0.39
N ASN A 111 -5.51 -7.54 1.58
CA ASN A 111 -6.51 -8.29 2.36
C ASN A 111 -7.82 -8.52 1.58
N VAL A 112 -8.29 -7.51 0.84
CA VAL A 112 -9.50 -7.65 0.00
C VAL A 112 -9.23 -8.60 -1.16
N ALA A 113 -8.05 -8.54 -1.80
CA ALA A 113 -7.67 -9.48 -2.85
C ALA A 113 -7.64 -10.92 -2.35
N GLU A 114 -7.07 -11.17 -1.16
CA GLU A 114 -7.10 -12.50 -0.52
C GLU A 114 -8.54 -13.00 -0.28
N HIS A 115 -9.45 -12.10 0.13
CA HIS A 115 -10.85 -12.43 0.31
C HIS A 115 -11.55 -12.76 -1.01
N ILE A 116 -11.19 -12.11 -2.12
CA ILE A 116 -11.72 -12.43 -3.45
C ILE A 116 -11.31 -13.86 -3.85
N VAL A 117 -10.02 -14.20 -3.70
CA VAL A 117 -9.54 -15.56 -3.99
C VAL A 117 -10.28 -16.58 -3.14
N TYR A 118 -10.41 -16.32 -1.83
CA TYR A 118 -11.15 -17.22 -0.95
C TYR A 118 -12.64 -17.36 -1.34
N LEU A 119 -13.29 -16.26 -1.76
CA LEU A 119 -14.69 -16.26 -2.14
C LEU A 119 -14.97 -17.08 -3.41
N VAL A 120 -14.06 -17.04 -4.40
CA VAL A 120 -14.24 -17.72 -5.68
C VAL A 120 -13.72 -19.16 -5.63
N GLU A 121 -12.51 -19.36 -5.13
CA GLU A 121 -11.82 -20.66 -5.14
C GLU A 121 -12.09 -21.51 -3.89
N GLY A 122 -12.61 -20.91 -2.80
CA GLY A 122 -12.71 -21.57 -1.49
C GLY A 122 -11.37 -21.82 -0.80
N LYS A 123 -10.26 -21.36 -1.39
CA LYS A 123 -8.89 -21.61 -0.92
C LYS A 123 -8.42 -20.46 -0.02
N ASN A 124 -8.05 -20.77 1.23
CA ASN A 124 -7.53 -19.76 2.15
C ASN A 124 -6.03 -19.54 1.90
N ILE A 125 -5.70 -18.40 1.31
CA ILE A 125 -4.31 -17.99 1.02
C ILE A 125 -3.73 -17.01 2.06
N GLN A 126 -4.52 -16.62 3.07
CA GLN A 126 -4.12 -15.69 4.14
C GLN A 126 -3.00 -16.29 5.02
N GLN A 127 -2.85 -17.61 5.01
CA GLN A 127 -1.77 -18.32 5.69
C GLN A 127 -0.60 -18.57 4.74
N ARG A 128 0.21 -17.53 4.48
CA ARG A 128 1.69 -17.57 4.36
C ARG A 128 2.18 -16.31 3.65
N ARG A 129 2.95 -15.48 4.34
CA ARG A 129 3.93 -14.55 3.74
C ARG A 129 5.01 -15.23 2.85
N ASN A 130 4.87 -16.53 2.59
CA ASN A 130 5.73 -17.39 1.76
C ASN A 130 4.84 -18.35 0.93
N ILE A 131 4.05 -17.85 -0.02
CA ILE A 131 3.48 -18.74 -1.04
C ILE A 131 4.59 -19.02 -2.05
N ASP A 132 4.97 -20.29 -2.14
CA ASP A 132 5.91 -20.78 -3.15
C ASP A 132 5.24 -20.73 -4.53
N MET A 133 6.01 -20.36 -5.56
CA MET A 133 5.54 -20.13 -6.93
C MET A 133 4.80 -21.36 -7.50
N SER A 134 5.16 -22.55 -7.01
CA SER A 134 4.50 -23.81 -7.32
C SER A 134 3.01 -23.80 -7.01
N THR A 135 2.59 -23.17 -5.90
CA THR A 135 1.20 -23.17 -5.46
C THR A 135 0.34 -22.29 -6.37
N ILE A 136 0.81 -21.09 -6.73
CA ILE A 136 0.06 -20.17 -7.60
C ILE A 136 -0.13 -20.77 -9.00
N LEU A 137 0.89 -21.46 -9.54
CA LEU A 137 0.77 -22.16 -10.82
C LEU A 137 -0.26 -23.30 -10.79
N THR A 138 -0.33 -24.04 -9.68
CA THR A 138 -1.36 -25.07 -9.51
C THR A 138 -2.77 -24.45 -9.45
N LEU A 139 -2.93 -23.29 -8.81
CA LEU A 139 -4.23 -22.59 -8.76
C LEU A 139 -4.68 -22.07 -10.13
N ALA A 140 -3.74 -21.58 -10.95
CA ALA A 140 -4.03 -21.11 -12.31
C ALA A 140 -4.35 -22.29 -13.26
N GLN A 141 -3.75 -23.46 -13.05
CA GLN A 141 -4.04 -24.65 -13.86
C GLN A 141 -5.37 -25.31 -13.47
N ASP A 142 -5.70 -25.37 -12.17
CA ASP A 142 -6.97 -25.93 -11.68
C ASP A 142 -8.19 -25.14 -12.20
N SER A 143 -8.04 -23.84 -12.45
CA SER A 143 -9.12 -22.98 -12.95
C SER A 143 -9.34 -23.14 -14.45
N GLU A 144 -8.30 -23.40 -15.24
CA GLU A 144 -8.41 -23.74 -16.67
C GLU A 144 -9.06 -25.13 -16.87
N GLU A 145 -8.78 -26.12 -16.01
CA GLU A 145 -9.35 -27.47 -16.12
C GLU A 145 -10.82 -27.58 -15.68
N ALA A 146 -11.33 -26.62 -14.89
CA ALA A 146 -12.72 -26.61 -14.43
C ALA A 146 -13.70 -26.02 -15.47
N GLU A 147 -13.19 -25.40 -16.54
CA GLU A 147 -13.97 -24.80 -17.63
C GLU A 147 -14.10 -25.70 -18.88
N GLU A 148 -13.53 -26.92 -18.87
CA GLU A 148 -13.61 -27.93 -19.95
C GLU A 148 -14.57 -29.10 -19.62
#